data_AF-A0A3A5IAF4-F1
#
_entry.id   AF-A0A3A5IAF4-F1
#
_cell.length_a   1.000
_cell.length_b   1.000
_cell.length_c   1.000
_cell.angle_alpha   90.00
_cell.angle_beta   90.00
_cell.angle_gamma   90.00
#
_symmetry.space_group_name_H-M   'P 1'
#
loop_
_entity.id
_entity.type
_entity.pdbx_description
1 polymer ?
#
loop_
_entity_poly.entity_id
_entity_poly.type
_entity_poly.pdbx_seq_one_letter_code
_entity_poly.pdbx_strand_id
1 'polypeptide(L)' 'MSLNSIKGFKELDKFRCENNVNLRCRKTGLFLRHSEPIEGAMLFLVLEDGSLVEMAAHQLEETFEIVPSAKRK' A
#
# COMPACT_ATOMS: atom_id res chain seq x y z
N MET A 1 -1.64 -10.85 8.48
CA MET A 1 -2.41 -9.60 8.70
C MET A 1 -3.28 -9.35 7.48
N SER A 2 -4.43 -8.70 7.61
CA SER A 2 -5.23 -8.21 6.46
C SER A 2 -4.95 -6.71 6.28
N LEU A 3 -5.22 -6.16 5.10
CA LEU A 3 -5.09 -4.72 4.84
C LEU A 3 -5.93 -3.88 5.81
N ASN A 4 -7.14 -4.34 6.18
CA ASN A 4 -8.01 -3.69 7.16
C ASN A 4 -7.40 -3.52 8.56
N SER A 5 -6.34 -4.25 8.88
CA SER A 5 -5.65 -4.14 10.18
C SER A 5 -4.54 -3.10 10.20
N ILE A 6 -4.19 -2.53 9.04
CA ILE A 6 -3.12 -1.55 8.90
C ILE A 6 -3.61 -0.18 9.39
N LYS A 7 -2.84 0.45 10.26
CA LYS A 7 -3.13 1.76 10.85
C LYS A 7 -2.23 2.88 10.36
N GLY A 8 -1.16 2.56 9.63
CA GLY A 8 -0.16 3.54 9.22
C GLY A 8 0.92 2.98 8.29
N PHE A 9 1.77 3.88 7.80
CA PHE A 9 2.81 3.55 6.81
C PHE A 9 3.78 2.47 7.29
N LYS A 10 4.18 2.49 8.57
CA LYS A 10 5.11 1.49 9.16
C LYS A 10 4.53 0.08 9.11
N GLU A 11 3.25 -0.05 9.45
CA GLU A 11 2.55 -1.34 9.41
C GLU A 11 2.35 -1.81 7.97
N LEU A 12 2.09 -0.89 7.05
CA LEU A 12 1.96 -1.17 5.63
C LEU A 12 3.26 -1.71 5.01
N ASP A 13 4.39 -1.04 5.24
CA ASP A 13 5.67 -1.48 4.70
C ASP A 13 6.11 -2.80 5.33
N LYS A 14 5.89 -2.98 6.64
CA LYS A 14 6.10 -4.27 7.32
C LYS A 14 5.25 -5.37 6.69
N PHE A 15 3.96 -5.11 6.45
CA PHE A 15 3.05 -6.07 5.83
C PHE A 15 3.53 -6.50 4.44
N ARG A 16 3.90 -5.54 3.58
CA ARG A 16 4.42 -5.81 2.23
C ARG A 16 5.67 -6.68 2.26
N CYS A 17 6.61 -6.36 3.16
CA CYS A 17 7.86 -7.07 3.32
C CYS A 17 7.66 -8.50 3.86
N GLU A 18 6.93 -8.66 4.97
CA GLU A 18 6.73 -9.95 5.64
C GLU A 18 5.94 -10.94 4.79
N ASN A 19 4.98 -10.45 4.01
CA ASN A 19 4.12 -11.29 3.18
C ASN A 19 4.65 -11.45 1.75
N ASN A 20 5.75 -10.77 1.40
CA ASN A 20 6.29 -10.72 0.03
C ASN A 20 5.20 -10.39 -1.00
N VAL A 21 4.49 -9.30 -0.76
CA VAL A 21 3.38 -8.80 -1.60
C VAL A 21 3.60 -7.34 -1.97
N ASN A 22 3.01 -6.93 -3.08
CA ASN A 22 2.84 -5.53 -3.42
C ASN A 22 1.35 -5.19 -3.47
N LEU A 23 1.04 -3.90 -3.45
CA LEU A 23 -0.32 -3.42 -3.59
C LEU A 23 -0.53 -2.86 -4.99
N ARG A 24 -1.65 -3.19 -5.62
CA ARG A 24 -2.08 -2.61 -6.89
C ARG A 24 -3.31 -1.75 -6.68
N CYS A 25 -3.28 -0.51 -7.13
CA CYS A 25 -4.42 0.39 -7.06
C CYS A 25 -5.50 -0.13 -8.03
N ARG A 26 -6.70 -0.44 -7.53
CA ARG A 26 -7.80 -0.99 -8.34
C ARG A 26 -8.28 -0.01 -9.42
N LYS A 27 -8.20 1.29 -9.14
CA LYS A 27 -8.68 2.34 -10.06
C LYS A 27 -7.76 2.54 -11.26
N THR A 28 -6.45 2.52 -11.04
CA THR A 28 -5.45 2.84 -12.09
C THR A 28 -4.72 1.60 -12.62
N GLY A 29 -4.77 0.48 -11.89
CA GLY A 29 -3.98 -0.71 -12.18
C GLY A 29 -2.49 -0.58 -11.85
N LEU A 30 -2.04 0.58 -11.34
CA LEU A 30 -0.64 0.84 -11.02
C LEU A 30 -0.27 0.25 -9.66
N PHE A 31 0.98 -0.18 -9.51
CA PHE A 31 1.46 -0.67 -8.22
C PHE A 31 1.88 0.46 -7.29
N LEU A 32 1.80 0.16 -6.00
CA LEU A 32 2.39 0.97 -4.96
C LEU A 32 3.91 0.87 -5.04
N ARG A 33 4.57 2.02 -5.17
CA ARG A 33 6.02 2.13 -5.11
C ARG A 33 6.48 2.19 -3.66
N HIS A 34 6.08 3.23 -2.94
CA HIS A 34 6.39 3.42 -1.53
C HIS A 34 5.28 4.21 -0.81
N SER A 35 5.32 4.19 0.52
CA SER A 35 4.46 5.02 1.37
C SER A 35 5.29 6.11 2.02
N GLU A 36 4.75 7.32 2.11
CA GLU A 36 5.44 8.46 2.74
C GLU A 36 5.29 8.38 4.27
N PRO A 37 6.37 8.66 5.03
CA PRO A 37 6.37 8.56 6.49
C PRO A 37 5.76 9.80 7.15
N ILE A 38 4.58 10.22 6.69
CA ILE A 38 3.88 11.38 7.22
C ILE A 38 3.07 10.96 8.46
N GLU A 39 3.25 11.68 9.56
CA GLU A 39 2.48 11.46 10.78
C GLU A 39 1.05 11.99 10.62
N GLY A 40 0.06 11.13 10.88
CA GLY A 40 -1.35 11.49 10.80
C GLY A 40 -2.27 10.28 10.67
N ALA A 41 -3.57 10.55 10.58
CA ALA A 41 -4.59 9.51 10.36
C ALA A 41 -4.68 9.04 8.89
N MET A 42 -4.00 9.72 7.98
CA MET A 42 -4.01 9.47 6.54
C MET A 42 -2.72 8.78 6.10
N LEU A 43 -2.86 7.90 5.12
CA LEU A 43 -1.76 7.29 4.36
C LEU A 43 -1.52 8.11 3.10
N PHE A 44 -0.24 8.34 2.82
CA PHE A 44 0.24 8.97 1.61
C PHE A 44 1.01 7.93 0.81
N LEU A 45 0.46 7.52 -0.31
CA LEU A 45 0.89 6.38 -1.09
C LEU A 45 1.35 6.85 -2.47
N VAL A 46 2.59 6.55 -2.83
CA VAL A 46 3.16 6.92 -4.14
C VAL A 46 3.09 5.72 -5.07
N LEU A 47 2.41 5.89 -6.20
CA LEU A 47 2.32 4.87 -7.24
C LEU A 47 3.56 4.86 -8.14
N GLU A 48 3.71 3.82 -8.96
CA GLU A 48 4.89 3.66 -9.85
C GLU A 48 5.10 4.80 -10.85
N ASP A 49 4.02 5.46 -11.28
CA ASP A 49 4.06 6.63 -12.17
C ASP A 49 4.43 7.94 -11.43
N GLY A 50 4.59 7.89 -10.11
CA GLY A 50 4.85 9.05 -9.26
C GLY A 50 3.59 9.77 -8.78
N SER A 51 2.39 9.29 -9.15
CA SER A 51 1.13 9.83 -8.64
C SER A 51 1.01 9.60 -7.12
N LEU A 52 0.53 10.61 -6.41
CA LEU A 52 0.25 10.55 -4.97
C LEU A 52 -1.21 10.22 -4.71
N VAL A 53 -1.45 9.27 -3.81
CA VAL A 53 -2.77 8.89 -3.34
C VAL A 53 -2.84 9.14 -1.84
N GLU A 54 -3.77 10.00 -1.42
CA GLU A 54 -4.06 10.29 -0.02
C GLU A 54 -5.37 9.60 0.40
N MET A 55 -5.33 8.81 1.46
CA MET A 55 -6.53 8.11 1.97
C MET A 55 -6.41 7.70 3.43
N ALA A 56 -7.53 7.46 4.09
CA ALA A 56 -7.52 6.89 5.42
C ALA A 56 -7.15 5.40 5.38
N ALA A 57 -6.48 4.89 6.42
CA ALA A 57 -5.99 3.51 6.43
C ALA A 57 -7.10 2.45 6.29
N HIS A 58 -8.32 2.73 6.76
CA HIS A 58 -9.47 1.83 6.62
C HIS A 58 -9.96 1.66 5.17
N GLN A 59 -9.59 2.57 4.26
CA GLN A 59 -9.98 2.53 2.84
C GLN A 59 -8.99 1.73 1.97
N LEU A 60 -7.92 1.21 2.58
CA LEU A 60 -6.83 0.56 1.87
C LEU A 60 -7.26 -0.70 1.13
N GLU A 61 -8.08 -1.56 1.75
CA GLU A 61 -8.56 -2.82 1.16
C GLU A 61 -9.58 -2.60 0.03
N GLU A 62 -10.33 -1.50 0.11
CA GLU A 62 -11.26 -1.08 -0.93
C GLU A 62 -10.54 -0.49 -2.14
N THR A 63 -9.44 0.26 -1.92
CA THR A 63 -8.75 0.97 -3.00
C THR A 63 -7.63 0.16 -3.63
N PHE A 64 -6.98 -0.70 -2.85
CA PHE A 64 -5.89 -1.54 -3.29
C PHE A 64 -6.25 -3.02 -3.20
N GLU A 65 -5.61 -3.80 -4.04
CA GLU A 65 -5.61 -5.26 -3.92
C GLU A 65 -4.19 -5.76 -3.68
N ILE A 66 -4.10 -6.87 -2.95
CA ILE A 66 -2.84 -7.53 -2.66
C ILE A 66 -2.45 -8.36 -3.89
N VAL A 67 -1.27 -8.10 -4.42
CA VAL A 67 -0.69 -8.89 -5.52
C VAL A 67 0.59 -9.55 -4.99
N PRO A 68 0.75 -10.88 -5.15
CA PRO A 68 2.01 -11.53 -4.81
C PRO A 68 3.17 -10.86 -5.54
N SER A 69 4.19 -10.43 -4.80
CA SER A 69 5.42 -9.95 -5.42
C SER A 69 6.04 -11.17 -6.08
N ALA A 70 6.01 -11.22 -7.41
CA ALA A 70 6.68 -12.29 -8.15
C ALA A 70 8.10 -12.38 -7.60
N LYS A 71 8.44 -13.52 -6.99
CA LYS A 71 9.77 -13.78 -6.46
C LYS A 71 10.73 -13.41 -7.58
N ARG A 72 11.58 -12.38 -7.38
CA ARG A 72 12.79 -12.26 -8.18
C ARG A 72 13.53 -13.57 -7.95
N LYS A 73 13.48 -14.46 -8.94
CA LYS A 73 14.37 -15.62 -9.04
C LYS A 73 15.80 -15.11 -9.16
#